data_AF-A0A850SBL5-F1
#
_entry.id   AF-A0A850SBL5-F1
#
_cell.length_a   1.000
_cell.length_b   1.000
_cell.length_c   1.000
_cell.angle_alpha   90.00
_cell.angle_beta   90.00
_cell.angle_gamma   90.00
#
_symmetry.space_group_name_H-M   'P 1'
#
loop_
_entity.id
_entity.type
_entity.pdbx_description
1 polymer ?
#
loop_
_entity_poly.entity_id
_entity_poly.type
_entity_poly.pdbx_seq_one_letter_code
_entity_poly.pdbx_strand_id
1 'polypeptide(L)' 'MAQVHAKTILSDCQYNIVKQLEKELQFLWCVDGYIKDAEREGNTKCAKAFREIKADEEKHARMLKGLLSDFQKSGK' A
#
# COMPACT_ATOMS: atom_id res chain seq x y z
N MET A 1 -4.25 -35.73 20.15
CA MET A 1 -3.96 -34.30 20.37
C MET A 1 -4.85 -33.50 19.44
N ALA A 2 -5.90 -32.85 19.97
CA ALA A 2 -6.78 -32.02 19.15
C ALA A 2 -6.04 -30.74 18.78
N GLN A 3 -5.86 -30.50 17.48
CA GLN A 3 -5.25 -29.28 16.97
C GLN A 3 -6.23 -28.13 17.21
N VAL A 4 -5.92 -27.27 18.18
CA VAL A 4 -6.69 -26.06 18.45
C VAL A 4 -6.45 -25.11 17.30
N HIS A 5 -7.34 -25.12 16.30
CA HIS A 5 -7.34 -24.09 15.26
C HIS A 5 -7.70 -22.76 15.92
N ALA A 6 -6.69 -21.96 16.26
CA ALA A 6 -6.88 -20.56 16.58
C ALA A 6 -7.58 -19.93 15.36
N LYS A 7 -8.84 -19.54 15.54
CA LYS A 7 -9.63 -18.86 14.51
C LYS A 7 -8.89 -17.56 14.17
N THR A 8 -8.18 -17.54 13.05
CA THR A 8 -7.53 -16.33 12.55
C THR A 8 -8.63 -15.31 12.23
N ILE A 9 -8.49 -14.10 12.74
CA ILE A 9 -9.47 -13.02 12.54
C ILE A 9 -9.51 -12.59 11.06
N LEU A 10 -8.42 -12.81 10.34
CA LEU A 10 -8.27 -12.52 8.92
C LEU A 10 -7.87 -13.80 8.16
N SER A 11 -8.34 -13.94 6.93
CA SER A 11 -7.76 -14.88 5.97
C SER A 11 -6.37 -14.39 5.54
N ASP A 12 -5.53 -15.31 5.05
CA ASP A 12 -4.21 -14.97 4.53
C ASP A 12 -4.28 -13.92 3.41
N CYS A 13 -5.31 -13.99 2.57
CA CYS A 13 -5.54 -13.00 1.51
C CYS A 13 -5.82 -11.61 2.09
N GLN A 14 -6.69 -11.51 3.09
CA GLN A 14 -6.98 -10.24 3.77
C GLN A 14 -5.73 -9.68 4.46
N TYR A 15 -4.98 -10.53 5.16
CA TYR A 15 -3.73 -10.14 5.81
C TYR A 15 -2.71 -9.60 4.79
N ASN A 16 -2.49 -10.31 3.68
CA ASN A 16 -1.54 -9.90 2.64
C ASN A 16 -1.93 -8.55 2.01
N ILE A 17 -3.23 -8.30 1.80
CA ILE A 17 -3.71 -7.02 1.27
C ILE A 17 -3.48 -5.89 2.27
N VAL A 18 -3.74 -6.11 3.57
CA VAL A 18 -3.44 -5.10 4.61
C VAL A 18 -1.94 -4.81 4.64
N LYS A 19 -1.09 -5.84 4.61
CA LYS A 19 0.36 -5.67 4.61
C LYS A 19 0.88 -4.94 3.38
N GLN A 20 0.31 -5.19 2.20
CA GLN A 20 0.71 -4.45 1.01
C GLN A 20 0.22 -3.00 1.06
N LEU A 21 -1.02 -2.77 1.50
CA LEU A 21 -1.57 -1.42 1.64
C LEU A 21 -0.75 -0.57 2.62
N GLU A 22 -0.30 -1.16 3.74
CA GLU A 22 0.61 -0.50 4.69
C GLU A 22 1.89 -0.01 4.00
N LYS A 23 2.50 -0.84 3.15
CA LYS A 23 3.70 -0.46 2.39
C LYS A 23 3.45 0.71 1.45
N GLU A 24 2.34 0.68 0.70
CA GLU A 24 2.03 1.77 -0.23
C GLU A 24 1.79 3.08 0.53
N LEU A 25 1.05 3.03 1.63
CA LEU A 25 0.78 4.22 2.44
C LEU A 25 2.06 4.76 3.09
N GLN A 26 2.97 3.88 3.53
CA GLN A 26 4.27 4.30 4.05
C GLN A 26 5.14 4.97 2.98
N PHE A 27 5.17 4.43 1.75
CA PHE A 27 5.86 5.07 0.64
C PHE A 27 5.24 6.44 0.30
N LEU A 28 3.92 6.50 0.16
CA LEU A 28 3.18 7.72 -0.17
C LEU A 28 3.37 8.82 0.89
N TRP A 29 3.56 8.45 2.16
CA TRP A 29 3.91 9.40 3.22
C TRP A 29 5.29 10.03 3.03
N CYS A 30 6.26 9.29 2.47
CA CYS A 30 7.64 9.71 2.34
C CYS A 30 7.98 10.34 0.98
N VAL A 31 7.30 9.95 -0.10
CA VAL A 31 7.72 10.23 -1.49
C VAL A 31 7.80 11.73 -1.81
N ASP A 32 6.98 12.57 -1.18
CA ASP A 32 7.08 14.03 -1.37
C ASP A 32 8.39 14.61 -0.84
N GLY A 33 9.00 13.98 0.17
CA GLY A 33 10.36 14.28 0.61
C GLY A 33 11.39 13.92 -0.45
N TYR A 34 11.29 12.73 -1.03
CA TYR A 34 12.21 12.26 -2.08
C TYR A 34 12.15 13.13 -3.33
N ILE A 35 10.95 13.58 -3.72
CA ILE A 35 10.76 14.50 -4.84
C ILE A 35 11.45 15.84 -4.56
N LYS A 36 11.26 16.41 -3.36
CA LYS A 36 11.90 17.67 -2.95
C LYS A 36 13.42 17.56 -2.89
N ASP A 37 13.95 16.45 -2.41
CA ASP A 37 15.39 16.19 -2.38
C ASP A 37 15.97 16.14 -3.80
N ALA A 38 15.33 15.41 -4.71
CA ALA A 38 15.73 15.35 -6.11
C ALA A 38 15.64 16.71 -6.83
N GLU A 39 14.61 17.51 -6.54
CA GLU A 39 14.47 18.89 -7.05
C GLU A 39 15.59 19.80 -6.54
N ARG A 40 15.91 19.72 -5.24
CA ARG A 40 16.99 20.50 -4.61
C ARG A 40 18.37 20.17 -5.21
N GLU A 41 18.57 18.92 -5.61
CA GLU A 41 19.79 18.46 -6.28
C GLU A 41 19.81 18.75 -7.79
N GLY A 42 18.76 19.36 -8.35
CA GLY A 42 18.64 19.60 -9.79
C GLY A 42 18.44 18.32 -10.62
N ASN A 43 18.18 17.18 -9.99
CA ASN A 43 18.01 15.89 -10.64
C ASN A 43 16.57 15.68 -11.12
N THR A 44 16.23 16.39 -12.20
CA THR A 44 14.88 16.40 -12.79
C THR A 44 14.40 15.00 -13.23
N LYS A 45 15.30 14.13 -13.68
CA LYS A 45 14.98 12.74 -14.05
C LYS A 45 14.54 11.93 -12.83
N CYS A 46 15.26 12.06 -11.71
CA CYS A 46 14.91 11.41 -10.45
C CYS A 46 13.57 11.93 -9.91
N ALA A 47 13.37 13.25 -9.89
CA ALA A 47 12.10 13.85 -9.47
C ALA A 47 10.92 13.38 -10.34
N LYS A 48 11.12 13.25 -11.66
CA LYS A 48 10.09 12.72 -12.57
C LYS A 48 9.75 11.27 -12.24
N ALA A 49 10.75 10.42 -12.02
CA ALA A 49 10.54 9.01 -11.67
C ALA A 49 9.74 8.87 -10.37
N PHE A 50 10.09 9.61 -9.31
CA PHE A 50 9.33 9.55 -8.05
C PHE A 50 7.89 10.06 -8.19
N ARG A 51 7.62 11.04 -9.06
CA ARG A 51 6.23 11.48 -9.33
C ARG A 51 5.42 10.41 -10.07
N GLU A 52 6.04 9.69 -11.01
CA GLU A 52 5.40 8.59 -11.72
C GLU A 52 5.09 7.44 -10.76
N ILE A 53 6.08 7.03 -9.95
CA ILE A 53 5.89 5.99 -8.92
C ILE A 53 4.82 6.41 -7.91
N LYS A 54 4.80 7.68 -7.46
CA LYS A 54 3.73 8.19 -6.58
C LYS A 54 2.35 7.97 -7.18
N ALA A 55 2.14 8.32 -8.44
CA ALA A 55 0.85 8.16 -9.11
C ALA A 55 0.43 6.69 -9.21
N ASP A 56 1.38 5.79 -9.49
CA ASP A 56 1.14 4.35 -9.53
C ASP A 56 0.80 3.79 -8.15
N GLU A 57 1.53 4.15 -7.09
CA GLU A 57 1.23 3.64 -5.74
C GLU A 57 -0.06 4.22 -5.16
N GLU A 58 -0.45 5.44 -5.52
CA GLU A 58 -1.78 5.96 -5.20
C GLU A 58 -2.89 5.12 -5.85
N LYS A 59 -2.67 4.64 -7.09
CA LYS A 59 -3.60 3.74 -7.77
C LYS A 59 -3.64 2.38 -7.09
N HIS A 60 -2.49 1.80 -6.75
CA HIS A 60 -2.42 0.52 -6.04
C HIS A 60 -3.09 0.59 -4.66
N ALA A 61 -2.84 1.66 -3.89
CA ALA A 61 -3.48 1.87 -2.59
C ALA A 61 -5.01 1.95 -2.70
N ARG A 62 -5.55 2.63 -3.72
CA ARG A 62 -7.00 2.67 -3.98
C ARG A 62 -7.56 1.29 -4.33
N MET A 63 -6.85 0.50 -5.15
CA MET A 63 -7.26 -0.86 -5.50
C MET A 63 -7.30 -1.78 -4.27
N LEU A 64 -6.25 -1.77 -3.45
CA LEU A 64 -6.16 -2.59 -2.23
C LEU A 64 -7.24 -2.19 -1.21
N LYS A 65 -7.48 -0.89 -1.03
CA LYS A 65 -8.58 -0.39 -0.18
C LYS A 65 -9.94 -0.84 -0.69
N GLY A 66 -10.14 -0.88 -2.01
CA GLY A 66 -11.32 -1.42 -2.66
C GLY A 66 -11.56 -2.88 -2.26
N LEU A 67 -10.55 -3.74 -2.42
CA LEU A 67 -10.62 -5.15 -2.04
C LEU A 67 -10.97 -5.34 -0.56
N LEU A 68 -10.36 -4.57 0.35
CA LEU A 68 -10.70 -4.61 1.78
C LEU A 68 -12.17 -4.25 2.04
N SER A 69 -12.69 -3.23 1.35
CA SER A 69 -14.08 -2.80 1.46
C SER A 69 -15.04 -3.88 0.98
N ASP A 70 -14.67 -4.63 -0.06
CA ASP A 70 -15.49 -5.71 -0.59
C ASP A 70 -15.50 -6.93 0.34
N PHE A 71 -14.37 -7.27 0.98
CA PHE A 71 -14.36 -8.31 2.01
C PHE A 71 -15.26 -7.98 3.20
N GLN A 72 -15.34 -6.70 3.60
CA GLN A 72 -16.22 -6.26 4.69
C GLN A 72 -17.71 -6.41 4.33
N LYS A 73 -18.06 -6.23 3.05
CA LYS A 73 -19.45 -6.36 2.56
C LYS A 73 -19.86 -7.82 2.38
N SER A 74 -18.95 -8.67 1.93
CA SER A 74 -19.17 -10.11 1.72
C SER A 74 -19.16 -10.95 3.01
N GLY A 75 -18.75 -10.36 4.13
CA GLY A 75 -18.81 -10.98 5.46
C GLY A 75 -20.14 -10.86 6.20
N LYS A 76 -21.24 -10.55 5.49
CA LYS A 76 -22.62 -10.56 6.00
C LYS A 76 -23.39 -11.76 5.49
#